data_AF-A0A2K3PID6-F1
#
_entry.id   AF-A0A2K3PID6-F1
#
_cell.length_a   1.000
_cell.length_b   1.000
_cell.length_c   1.000
_cell.angle_alpha   90.00
_cell.angle_beta   90.00
_cell.angle_gamma   90.00
#
_symmetry.space_group_name_H-M   'P 1'
#
loop_
_entity.id
_entity.type
_entity.pdbx_description
1 polymer ?
#
loop_
_entity_poly.entity_id
_entity_poly.type
_entity_poly.pdbx_seq_one_letter_code
_entity_poly.pdbx_strand_id
1 'polypeptide(L)' 'MDMYNNANPLFIANSDNPGLVLVTHPLIGENYGSWRRVMILALTEQNKLGFADGSIAESPEGDPQHLAWLINVSIVAS' A
#
# COMPACT_ATOMS: atom_id res chain seq x y z
N MET A 1 -6.50 8.62 19.71
CA MET A 1 -6.13 10.04 19.50
C MET A 1 -5.08 10.01 18.41
N ASP A 2 -5.46 9.69 17.17
CA ASP A 2 -4.51 9.29 16.11
C ASP A 2 -4.89 9.84 14.73
N MET A 3 -5.82 10.80 14.68
CA MET A 3 -6.37 11.32 13.42
C MET A 3 -5.35 12.08 12.55
N TYR A 4 -4.23 12.55 13.14
CA TYR A 4 -3.17 13.24 12.40
C TYR A 4 -2.18 12.29 11.72
N ASN A 5 -2.07 11.03 12.18
CA ASN A 5 -1.08 10.09 11.64
C ASN A 5 -1.55 9.42 10.34
N ASN A 6 -2.88 9.25 10.18
CA ASN A 6 -3.49 8.76 8.94
C ASN A 6 -3.40 9.75 7.76
N ALA A 7 -3.03 11.01 7.99
CA ALA A 7 -2.83 12.00 6.93
C ALA A 7 -1.40 11.95 6.35
N ASN A 8 -0.46 11.29 7.00
CA ASN A 8 0.88 11.10 6.45
C ASN A 8 0.86 9.88 5.50
N PRO A 9 1.02 10.09 4.18
CA PRO A 9 0.98 9.00 3.20
C PRO A 9 2.10 7.95 3.40
N LEU A 10 3.17 8.32 4.10
CA LEU A 10 4.30 7.43 4.39
C LEU A 10 4.19 6.70 5.74
N PHE A 11 3.11 6.93 6.50
CA PHE A 11 2.93 6.30 7.79
C PHE A 11 2.85 4.77 7.66
N ILE A 12 3.62 4.07 8.48
CA ILE A 12 3.63 2.61 8.57
C ILE A 12 2.87 2.23 9.84
N ALA A 13 1.71 1.59 9.68
CA ALA A 13 0.89 1.15 10.78
C ALA A 13 1.45 -0.14 11.39
N ASN A 14 1.18 -0.38 12.67
CA ASN A 14 1.58 -1.63 13.34
C ASN A 14 0.90 -2.88 12.74
N SER A 15 -0.21 -2.70 12.03
CA SER A 15 -0.92 -3.75 11.27
C SER A 15 -0.31 -4.03 9.91
N ASP A 16 0.61 -3.19 9.42
CA ASP A 16 1.24 -3.36 8.12
C ASP A 16 2.24 -4.53 8.22
N ASN A 17 1.97 -5.59 7.46
CA ASN A 17 2.79 -6.79 7.44
C ASN A 17 3.05 -7.20 5.99
N PRO A 18 4.32 -7.33 5.55
CA PRO A 18 4.66 -7.84 4.23
C PRO A 18 4.26 -9.30 3.95
N GLY A 19 3.64 -10.00 4.91
CA GLY A 19 3.02 -11.31 4.71
C GLY A 19 1.49 -11.28 4.74
N LEU A 20 0.86 -10.09 4.75
CA LEU A 20 -0.58 -9.97 4.76
C LEU A 20 -1.15 -10.28 3.36
N VAL A 21 -1.90 -11.38 3.26
CA VAL A 21 -2.62 -11.72 2.03
C VAL A 21 -3.80 -10.75 1.88
N LEU A 22 -3.64 -9.73 1.01
CA LEU A 22 -4.67 -8.74 0.74
C LEU A 22 -5.86 -9.32 -0.05
N VAL A 23 -5.59 -10.27 -0.94
CA VAL A 23 -6.62 -10.95 -1.73
C VAL A 23 -6.36 -12.45 -1.72
N THR A 24 -7.30 -13.20 -1.14
CA THR A 24 -7.23 -14.66 -1.02
C THR A 24 -7.48 -15.40 -2.33
N HIS A 25 -8.09 -14.74 -3.30
CA HIS A 25 -8.40 -15.32 -4.61
C HIS A 25 -7.28 -14.98 -5.60
N PRO A 26 -6.58 -15.97 -6.17
CA PRO A 26 -5.56 -15.73 -7.16
C PRO A 26 -6.11 -14.93 -8.34
N LEU A 27 -5.31 -14.00 -8.87
CA LEU A 27 -5.65 -13.32 -10.11
C LEU A 27 -5.64 -14.34 -11.26
N ILE A 28 -6.79 -14.50 -11.90
CA ILE A 28 -6.96 -15.21 -13.17
C ILE A 28 -7.52 -14.20 -14.17
N GLY A 29 -7.19 -14.33 -15.47
CA GLY A 29 -7.55 -13.31 -16.47
C GLY A 29 -9.04 -12.91 -16.42
N GLU A 30 -9.92 -13.86 -16.16
CA GLU A 30 -11.37 -13.65 -16.07
C GLU A 30 -11.82 -12.88 -14.83
N ASN A 31 -11.08 -12.95 -13.71
CA ASN A 31 -11.47 -12.33 -12.45
C ASN A 31 -10.84 -10.95 -12.21
N TYR A 32 -10.06 -10.41 -13.16
CA TYR A 32 -9.32 -9.16 -13.01
C TYR A 32 -10.18 -8.00 -12.49
N GLY A 33 -11.40 -7.84 -13.00
CA GLY A 33 -12.30 -6.77 -12.57
C GLY A 33 -12.67 -6.85 -11.09
N SER A 34 -13.01 -8.05 -10.60
CA SER A 34 -13.33 -8.30 -9.20
C SER A 34 -12.08 -8.22 -8.33
N TRP A 35 -10.98 -8.82 -8.76
CA TRP A 35 -9.70 -8.80 -8.07
C TRP A 35 -9.20 -7.37 -7.88
N ARG A 36 -9.23 -6.55 -8.94
CA ARG A 36 -8.83 -5.13 -8.89
C ARG A 36 -9.65 -4.34 -7.89
N ARG A 37 -10.97 -4.56 -7.82
CA ARG A 37 -11.83 -3.86 -6.85
C ARG A 37 -11.47 -4.20 -5.41
N VAL A 38 -11.24 -5.48 -5.11
CA VAL A 38 -10.86 -5.92 -3.77
C VAL A 38 -9.47 -5.39 -3.40
N MET A 39 -8.50 -5.43 -4.33
CA MET A 39 -7.18 -4.83 -4.12
C MET A 39 -7.26 -3.33 -3.82
N ILE A 40 -8.01 -2.57 -4.63
CA ILE A 40 -8.17 -1.13 -4.41
C ILE A 40 -8.78 -0.86 -3.03
N LEU A 41 -9.80 -1.63 -2.63
CA LEU A 41 -10.45 -1.46 -1.33
C LEU A 41 -9.46 -1.73 -0.18
N ALA A 42 -8.77 -2.88 -0.22
CA ALA A 42 -7.81 -3.26 0.81
C ALA A 42 -6.66 -2.24 0.94
N LEU A 43 -6.13 -1.75 -0.18
CA LEU A 43 -5.08 -0.73 -0.19
C LEU A 43 -5.58 0.64 0.26
N THR A 44 -6.84 0.98 -0.01
CA THR A 44 -7.45 2.23 0.47
C THR A 44 -7.60 2.20 1.99
N GLU A 45 -8.05 1.07 2.56
CA GLU A 45 -8.18 0.88 4.01
C GLU A 45 -6.84 1.02 4.75
N GLN A 46 -5.73 0.72 4.08
CA GLN A 46 -4.37 0.84 4.62
C GLN A 46 -3.66 2.15 4.24
N ASN A 47 -4.32 3.06 3.51
CA ASN A 47 -3.73 4.27 2.93
C ASN A 47 -2.52 4.00 2.00
N LYS A 48 -2.48 2.83 1.35
CA LYS A 48 -1.36 2.41 0.48
C LYS A 48 -1.66 2.51 -1.02
N LEU A 49 -2.89 2.83 -1.42
CA LEU A 49 -3.29 2.89 -2.83
C LEU A 49 -2.36 3.80 -3.66
N GLY A 50 -1.88 4.90 -3.06
CA GLY A 50 -1.04 5.86 -3.75
C GLY A 50 0.34 5.33 -4.17
N PHE A 51 0.86 4.30 -3.48
CA PHE A 51 2.09 3.63 -3.89
C PHE A 51 1.84 2.66 -5.06
N ALA A 52 0.64 2.07 -5.12
CA ALA A 52 0.27 1.12 -6.18
C ALA A 52 -0.11 1.82 -7.50
N ASP A 53 -0.77 2.99 -7.43
CA ASP A 53 -1.17 3.75 -8.61
C ASP A 53 -0.16 4.82 -9.04
N GLY A 54 0.88 5.05 -8.23
CA GLY A 54 1.97 5.98 -8.50
C GLY A 54 1.66 7.45 -8.15
N SER A 55 0.54 7.75 -7.49
CA SER A 55 0.25 9.11 -7.00
C SER A 55 1.17 9.53 -5.85
N ILE A 56 1.79 8.59 -5.13
CA ILE A 56 2.89 8.82 -4.19
C ILE A 56 4.21 8.48 -4.90
N ALA A 57 4.92 9.53 -5.34
CA ALA A 57 6.19 9.38 -6.03
C ALA A 57 7.29 8.82 -5.13
N GLU A 58 8.24 8.12 -5.74
CA GLU A 58 9.47 7.69 -5.09
C GLU A 58 10.25 8.90 -4.55
N SER A 59 10.61 8.84 -3.26
CA SER A 59 11.47 9.86 -2.68
C SER A 59 12.90 9.72 -3.22
N PRO A 60 13.63 10.82 -3.48
CA PRO A 60 15.01 10.74 -3.95
C PRO A 60 15.93 9.93 -3.02
N GLU A 61 16.95 9.30 -3.60
CA GLU A 61 18.03 8.69 -2.80
C GLU A 61 18.66 9.73 -1.86
N GLY A 62 18.71 9.41 -0.57
CA GLY A 62 19.20 10.31 0.48
C GLY A 62 18.13 11.15 1.20
N ASP A 63 16.87 11.13 0.75
CA ASP A 63 15.75 11.67 1.52
C ASP A 63 15.52 10.81 2.78
N PRO A 64 15.39 11.41 3.99
CA PRO A 64 15.01 10.67 5.20
C PRO A 64 13.75 9.81 5.05
N GLN A 65 12.87 10.15 4.12
CA GLN A 65 11.61 9.47 3.82
C GLN A 65 11.75 8.32 2.80
N HIS A 66 12.90 8.18 2.12
CA HIS A 66 13.12 7.15 1.10
C HIS A 66 12.96 5.73 1.67
N LEU A 67 13.46 5.48 2.89
CA LEU A 67 13.26 4.19 3.57
C LEU A 67 11.79 3.91 3.87
N ALA A 68 11.03 4.92 4.30
CA ALA A 68 9.61 4.76 4.56
C ALA A 68 8.85 4.44 3.26
N TRP A 69 9.20 5.09 2.15
CA TRP A 69 8.64 4.78 0.84
C TRP A 69 8.91 3.33 0.42
N LEU A 70 10.16 2.86 0.54
CA LEU A 70 10.55 1.49 0.20
C LEU A 70 9.79 0.44 1.03
N ILE A 71 9.58 0.70 2.33
CA ILE A 71 8.81 -0.21 3.19
C ILE A 71 7.34 -0.26 2.75
N ASN A 72 6.74 0.88 2.42
CA ASN A 72 5.36 0.91 1.91
C ASN A 72 5.22 0.14 0.59
N VAL A 73 6.18 0.29 -0.32
CA VAL A 73 6.21 -0.45 -1.59
C VAL A 73 6.34 -1.95 -1.35
N SER A 74 7.18 -2.38 -0.39
CA SER A 74 7.34 -3.80 -0.11
C SER A 74 6.06 -4.43 0.42
N ILE A 75 5.27 -3.71 1.24
CA ILE A 75 3.95 -4.14 1.72
C ILE A 75 2.93 -4.27 0.59
N VAL A 76 2.98 -3.39 -0.42
CA VAL A 76 2.08 -3.44 -1.58
C VAL A 76 2.41 -4.61 -2.51
N ALA A 77 3.69 -5.01 -2.57
CA ALA A 77 4.17 -6.08 -3.45
C ALA A 77 4.02 -7.51 -2.85
N SER A 78 3.58 -7.61 -1.60
CA SER A 78 3.41 -8.82 -0.80
C SER A 78 2.25 -9.74 -1.19
#